data_AF-A0A269PLS7-F1
#
_entry.id   AF-A0A269PLS7-F1
#
_cell.length_a   1.000
_cell.length_b   1.000
_cell.length_c   1.000
_cell.angle_alpha   90.00
_cell.angle_beta   90.00
_cell.angle_gamma   90.00
#
_symmetry.space_group_name_H-M   'P 1'
#
loop_
_entity.id
_entity.type
_entity.pdbx_description
1 polymer ?
#
loop_
_entity_poly.entity_id
_entity_poly.type
_entity_poly.pdbx_seq_one_letter_code
_entity_poly.pdbx_strand_id
1 'polypeptide(L)'
;MEFIDFKLVSALISIILFGIGFPFMLSRWKVSSIQLNSINLEFYEKLKELCGTNAKNNLPTLLVAIQDYAKCELKPFEIEWFIHIPGAFRLLKKFGSCKKFIEVDKELNLLRLKDKYSTKKNRMIERGKVFFIYCLLGTLGGLGLFSSSLMYSLFGVLTTIFAIIGSIFCIILALFFLREMTKVDDAVRLVNDNIYSFN
;
A
#
# COMPACT_ATOMS: atom_id res chain seq x y z
N MET A 1 -23.47 -26.07 -31.85
CA MET A 1 -22.51 -25.92 -30.74
C MET A 1 -21.50 -24.91 -31.22
N GLU A 2 -21.88 -23.63 -31.09
CA GLU A 2 -21.23 -22.52 -31.79
C GLU A 2 -19.85 -22.24 -31.20
N PHE A 3 -18.88 -22.09 -32.09
CA PHE A 3 -17.59 -21.50 -31.79
C PHE A 3 -17.83 -20.18 -31.07
N ILE A 4 -17.54 -20.11 -29.77
CA ILE A 4 -17.32 -18.83 -29.12
C ILE A 4 -16.22 -18.16 -29.94
N ASP A 5 -16.58 -17.09 -30.66
CA ASP A 5 -15.72 -16.44 -31.64
C ASP A 5 -14.35 -16.18 -31.00
N PHE A 6 -13.31 -16.81 -31.54
CA PHE A 6 -11.95 -16.72 -31.00
C PHE A 6 -11.50 -15.26 -30.81
N LYS A 7 -12.01 -14.36 -31.67
CA LYS A 7 -11.84 -12.90 -31.57
C LYS A 7 -12.45 -12.30 -30.30
N LEU A 8 -13.62 -12.77 -29.90
CA LEU A 8 -14.33 -12.35 -28.69
C LEU A 8 -13.58 -12.82 -27.43
N VAL A 9 -13.10 -14.06 -27.43
CA VAL A 9 -12.28 -14.61 -26.35
C VAL A 9 -10.94 -13.86 -26.24
N SER A 10 -10.27 -13.61 -27.38
CA SER A 10 -9.00 -12.87 -27.38
C SER A 10 -9.20 -11.42 -26.93
N ALA A 11 -10.30 -10.77 -27.33
CA ALA A 11 -10.62 -9.40 -26.91
C ALA A 11 -10.91 -9.34 -25.41
N LEU A 12 -11.64 -10.30 -24.87
CA LEU A 12 -11.92 -10.42 -23.43
C LEU A 12 -10.62 -10.62 -22.62
N ILE A 13 -9.75 -11.53 -23.06
CA ILE A 13 -8.45 -11.76 -22.43
C ILE A 13 -7.61 -10.47 -22.49
N SER A 14 -7.64 -9.76 -23.62
CA SER A 14 -6.90 -8.49 -23.79
C SER A 14 -7.40 -7.41 -22.83
N ILE A 15 -8.72 -7.25 -22.69
CA ILE A 15 -9.34 -6.26 -21.80
C ILE A 15 -9.04 -6.59 -20.33
N ILE A 16 -9.07 -7.87 -19.96
CA ILE A 16 -8.70 -8.33 -18.63
C ILE A 16 -7.21 -8.05 -18.37
N LEU A 17 -6.32 -8.38 -19.31
CA LEU A 17 -4.90 -8.13 -19.19
C LEU A 17 -4.55 -6.64 -19.16
N PHE A 18 -5.25 -5.79 -19.91
CA PHE A 18 -5.03 -4.34 -19.90
C PHE A 18 -5.65 -3.69 -18.66
N GLY A 19 -6.87 -4.08 -18.27
CA GLY A 19 -7.56 -3.57 -17.08
C GLY A 19 -6.89 -3.97 -15.76
N ILE A 20 -6.15 -5.08 -15.74
CA ILE A 20 -5.36 -5.54 -14.58
C ILE A 20 -3.90 -5.06 -14.70
N GLY A 21 -3.31 -5.14 -15.87
CA GLY A 21 -1.90 -4.78 -16.10
C GLY A 21 -1.64 -3.28 -16.01
N PHE A 22 -2.54 -2.45 -16.58
CA PHE A 22 -2.33 -1.00 -16.65
C PHE A 22 -2.36 -0.32 -15.26
N PRO A 23 -3.31 -0.62 -14.35
CA PRO A 23 -3.25 -0.08 -13.00
C PRO A 23 -2.08 -0.61 -12.20
N PHE A 24 -1.64 -1.85 -12.44
CA PHE A 24 -0.45 -2.41 -11.81
C PHE A 24 0.80 -1.63 -12.22
N MET A 25 0.95 -1.30 -13.50
CA MET A 25 2.06 -0.46 -13.97
C MET A 25 1.98 0.97 -13.41
N LEU A 26 0.80 1.60 -13.43
CA LEU A 26 0.62 2.95 -12.88
C LEU A 26 0.90 3.02 -11.37
N SER A 27 0.50 1.99 -10.61
CA SER A 27 0.79 1.95 -9.17
C SER A 27 2.30 1.92 -8.89
N ARG A 28 3.08 1.21 -9.71
CA ARG A 28 4.56 1.21 -9.61
C ARG A 28 5.19 2.51 -10.07
N TRP A 29 4.63 3.18 -11.08
CA TRP A 29 5.16 4.46 -11.57
C TRP A 29 5.00 5.59 -10.56
N LYS A 30 3.85 5.68 -9.89
CA LYS A 30 3.60 6.73 -8.89
C LYS A 30 4.49 6.60 -7.64
N VAL A 31 4.92 5.38 -7.30
CA VAL A 31 5.83 5.12 -6.18
C VAL A 31 7.25 5.65 -6.44
N SER A 32 7.67 5.79 -7.70
CA SER A 32 8.99 6.35 -8.04
C SER A 32 9.05 7.88 -7.96
N SER A 33 7.92 8.59 -8.01
CA SER A 33 7.89 10.05 -8.11
C SER A 33 7.48 10.77 -6.83
N ILE A 34 7.17 10.04 -5.75
CA ILE A 34 6.80 10.67 -4.48
C ILE A 34 8.08 11.12 -3.80
N GLN A 35 8.44 12.35 -4.17
CA GLN A 35 9.35 13.26 -3.53
C GLN A 35 9.52 12.92 -2.05
N LEU A 36 10.78 12.70 -1.69
CA LEU A 36 11.29 12.95 -0.36
C LEU A 36 10.75 14.31 0.09
N ASN A 37 9.62 14.31 0.82
CA ASN A 37 9.11 15.51 1.45
C ASN A 37 10.27 16.08 2.25
N SER A 38 10.70 17.29 1.91
CA SER A 38 11.57 18.07 2.77
C SER A 38 10.91 18.11 4.14
N ILE A 39 11.51 17.42 5.11
CA ILE A 39 11.09 17.56 6.51
C ILE A 39 11.16 19.05 6.81
N ASN A 40 10.07 19.61 7.34
CA ASN A 40 10.15 20.95 7.88
C ASN A 40 11.09 20.89 9.09
N LEU A 41 12.27 21.48 8.95
CA LEU A 41 13.35 21.39 9.95
C LEU A 41 12.85 21.93 11.31
N GLU A 42 12.03 22.98 11.29
CA GLU A 42 11.39 23.55 12.48
C GLU A 42 10.47 22.55 13.20
N PHE A 43 9.76 21.70 12.46
CA PHE A 43 8.90 20.67 13.06
C PHE A 43 9.74 19.59 13.75
N TYR A 44 10.85 19.18 13.12
CA TYR A 44 11.78 18.24 13.71
C TYR A 44 12.45 18.80 14.97
N GLU A 45 12.88 20.06 14.96
CA GLU A 45 13.49 20.72 16.13
C GLU A 45 12.52 20.80 17.31
N LYS A 46 11.26 21.22 17.07
CA LYS A 46 10.22 21.22 18.11
C LYS A 46 9.94 19.83 18.68
N LEU A 47 9.89 18.80 17.83
CA LEU A 47 9.71 17.42 18.29
C LEU A 47 10.90 16.94 19.12
N LYS A 48 12.12 17.31 18.72
CA LYS A 48 13.34 16.96 19.45
C LYS A 48 13.38 17.63 20.82
N GLU A 49 12.98 18.90 20.91
CA GLU A 49 12.86 19.63 22.17
C GLU A 49 11.78 19.00 23.09
N LEU A 50 10.61 18.67 22.53
CA LEU A 50 9.52 18.00 23.27
C LEU A 50 9.90 16.60 23.75
N CYS A 51 10.68 15.85 22.98
CA CYS A 51 11.13 14.50 23.33
C CYS A 51 12.22 14.52 24.41
N GLY A 52 13.11 15.52 24.39
CA GLY A 52 14.21 15.62 25.34
C GLY A 52 15.07 14.35 25.34
N THR A 53 15.25 13.75 26.52
CA THR A 53 15.98 12.47 26.70
C THR A 53 15.05 11.25 26.80
N ASN A 54 13.74 11.43 26.96
CA ASN A 54 12.79 10.35 27.16
C ASN A 54 11.41 10.74 26.63
N ALA A 55 10.95 10.03 25.60
CA ALA A 55 9.67 10.32 24.95
C ALA A 55 8.46 10.09 25.87
N LYS A 56 8.62 9.35 26.98
CA LYS A 56 7.53 9.10 27.93
C LYS A 56 7.02 10.36 28.61
N ASN A 57 7.87 11.37 28.81
CA ASN A 57 7.52 12.58 29.57
C ASN A 57 6.45 13.41 28.86
N ASN A 58 6.49 13.47 27.53
CA ASN A 58 5.55 14.23 26.69
C ASN A 58 4.86 13.34 25.65
N LEU A 59 4.70 12.05 25.96
CA LEU A 59 4.20 11.04 25.04
C LEU A 59 2.86 11.41 24.38
N PRO A 60 1.85 11.95 25.09
CA PRO A 60 0.58 12.31 24.46
C PRO A 60 0.75 13.37 23.37
N THR A 61 1.54 14.41 23.64
CA THR A 61 1.79 15.51 22.69
C THR A 61 2.60 15.03 21.48
N LEU A 62 3.62 14.19 21.72
CA LEU A 62 4.42 13.58 20.65
C LEU A 62 3.57 12.67 19.78
N LEU A 63 2.69 11.86 20.37
CA LEU A 63 1.78 10.99 19.62
C LEU A 63 0.86 11.79 18.73
N VAL A 64 0.22 12.84 19.22
CA VAL A 64 -0.66 13.70 18.41
C VAL A 64 0.12 14.33 17.25
N ALA A 65 1.26 14.95 17.54
CA ALA A 65 2.08 15.61 16.52
C ALA A 65 2.58 14.63 15.44
N ILE A 66 3.01 13.44 15.85
CA ILE A 66 3.50 12.43 14.91
C ILE A 66 2.35 11.71 14.20
N GLN A 67 1.17 11.59 14.79
CA GLN A 67 0.02 10.95 14.17
C GLN A 67 -0.43 11.69 12.92
N ASP A 68 -0.37 13.02 12.91
CA ASP A 68 -0.63 13.83 11.72
C ASP A 68 0.39 13.57 10.59
N TYR A 69 1.63 13.28 10.96
CA TYR A 69 2.73 13.08 10.02
C TYR A 69 2.83 11.63 9.49
N ALA A 70 2.84 10.65 10.40
CA ALA A 70 3.05 9.24 10.13
C ALA A 70 1.75 8.46 9.87
N LYS A 71 0.60 9.00 10.30
CA LYS A 71 -0.72 8.34 10.23
C LYS A 71 -0.74 6.95 10.87
N CYS A 72 0.11 6.73 11.86
CA CYS A 72 0.16 5.51 12.65
C CYS A 72 0.48 5.83 14.10
N GLU A 73 -0.04 5.00 15.01
CA GLU A 73 0.41 5.01 16.40
C GLU A 73 1.87 4.56 16.46
N LEU A 74 2.70 5.14 17.32
CA LEU A 74 4.07 4.71 17.52
C LEU A 74 4.28 4.35 18.98
N LYS A 75 5.15 3.38 19.24
CA LYS A 75 5.59 3.08 20.60
C LYS A 75 6.59 4.14 21.06
N PRO A 76 6.70 4.42 22.36
CA PRO A 76 7.63 5.44 22.87
C PRO A 76 9.07 5.26 22.37
N PHE A 77 9.58 4.03 22.33
CA PHE A 77 10.92 3.75 21.83
C PHE A 77 11.06 3.96 20.31
N GLU A 78 9.99 3.75 19.53
CA GLU A 78 10.02 4.03 18.09
C GLU A 78 10.14 5.53 17.86
N ILE A 79 9.42 6.33 18.66
CA ILE A 79 9.50 7.80 18.64
C ILE A 79 10.93 8.27 18.97
N GLU A 80 11.51 7.73 20.05
CA GLU A 80 12.90 8.01 20.43
C GLU A 80 13.87 7.67 19.30
N TRP A 81 13.71 6.49 18.69
CA TRP A 81 14.53 6.07 17.56
C TRP A 81 14.41 7.03 16.38
N PHE A 82 13.19 7.43 15.97
CA PHE A 82 12.99 8.36 14.86
C PHE A 82 13.53 9.77 15.10
N ILE A 83 13.58 10.22 16.36
CA ILE A 83 14.02 11.56 16.72
C ILE A 83 15.55 11.61 16.91
N HIS A 84 16.13 10.60 17.58
CA HIS A 84 17.54 10.61 17.95
C HIS A 84 18.47 10.05 16.88
N ILE A 85 17.98 9.13 16.03
CA ILE A 85 18.82 8.53 14.99
C ILE A 85 18.87 9.46 13.76
N PRO A 86 20.08 9.83 13.28
CA PRO A 86 20.23 10.82 12.22
C PRO A 86 19.58 10.37 10.91
N GLY A 87 18.65 11.14 10.36
CA GLY A 87 17.99 10.78 9.11
C GLY A 87 16.88 9.73 9.22
N ALA A 88 16.69 9.08 10.38
CA ALA A 88 15.57 8.18 10.63
C ALA A 88 14.22 8.89 10.45
N PHE A 89 14.13 10.16 10.87
CA PHE A 89 12.92 10.98 10.72
C PHE A 89 12.42 11.08 9.27
N ARG A 90 13.31 11.01 8.26
CA ARG A 90 12.91 11.01 6.83
C ARG A 90 12.09 9.78 6.47
N LEU A 91 12.32 8.68 7.16
CA LEU A 91 11.67 7.40 6.93
C LEU A 91 10.31 7.31 7.65
N LEU A 92 10.04 8.19 8.62
CA LEU A 92 8.85 8.15 9.49
C LEU A 92 7.52 8.06 8.72
N LYS A 93 7.35 8.89 7.68
CA LYS A 93 6.12 8.89 6.85
C LYS A 93 5.91 7.57 6.11
N LYS A 94 6.98 7.00 5.55
CA LYS A 94 6.93 5.71 4.85
C LYS A 94 6.79 4.55 5.83
N PHE A 95 7.44 4.64 6.99
CA PHE A 95 7.32 3.69 8.07
C PHE A 95 5.86 3.56 8.51
N GLY A 96 5.16 4.67 8.75
CA GLY A 96 3.75 4.61 9.16
C GLY A 96 2.85 3.93 8.13
N SER A 97 3.12 4.15 6.83
CA SER A 97 2.40 3.46 5.75
C SER A 97 2.70 1.95 5.68
N CYS A 98 3.88 1.52 6.17
CA CYS A 98 4.38 0.14 6.09
C CYS A 98 4.46 -0.57 7.45
N LYS A 99 3.96 0.03 8.54
CA LYS A 99 4.07 -0.46 9.93
C LYS A 99 3.56 -1.89 10.12
N LYS A 100 2.67 -2.35 9.24
CA LYS A 100 2.20 -3.75 9.24
C LYS A 100 3.34 -4.76 9.03
N PHE A 101 4.34 -4.42 8.22
CA PHE A 101 5.40 -5.32 7.76
C PHE A 101 6.76 -5.08 8.44
N ILE A 102 6.98 -3.89 8.99
CA ILE A 102 8.26 -3.43 9.54
C ILE A 102 8.12 -3.22 11.05
N GLU A 103 9.23 -3.41 11.76
CA GLU A 103 9.41 -3.05 13.15
C GLU A 103 10.78 -2.39 13.36
N VAL A 104 10.89 -1.58 14.41
CA VAL A 104 12.17 -1.00 14.85
C VAL A 104 12.83 -2.00 15.79
N ASP A 105 14.05 -2.43 15.46
CA ASP A 105 14.85 -3.28 16.33
C ASP A 105 15.60 -2.41 17.36
N LYS A 106 15.30 -2.64 18.65
CA LYS A 106 15.84 -1.84 19.75
C LYS A 106 17.33 -2.09 19.98
N GLU A 107 17.83 -3.28 19.64
CA GLU A 107 19.22 -3.67 19.93
C GLU A 107 20.17 -3.21 18.83
N LEU A 108 19.71 -3.32 17.57
CA LEU A 108 20.52 -3.00 16.40
C LEU A 108 20.34 -1.55 15.91
N ASN A 109 19.39 -0.80 16.46
CA ASN A 109 19.01 0.54 15.98
C ASN A 109 18.69 0.56 14.47
N LEU A 110 18.13 -0.52 13.94
CA LEU A 110 17.81 -0.67 12.52
C LEU A 110 16.33 -0.97 12.31
N LEU A 111 15.84 -0.64 11.12
CA LEU A 111 14.52 -1.09 10.69
C LEU A 111 14.61 -2.54 10.21
N ARG A 112 13.78 -3.40 10.79
CA ARG A 112 13.73 -4.83 10.44
C ARG A 112 12.34 -5.22 9.96
N LEU A 113 12.28 -6.21 9.06
CA LEU A 113 11.02 -6.86 8.73
C LEU A 113 10.59 -7.74 9.90
N LYS A 114 9.31 -7.68 10.28
CA LYS A 114 8.77 -8.58 11.31
C LYS A 114 9.07 -10.03 10.96
N ASP A 115 9.34 -10.87 11.95
CA ASP A 115 9.77 -12.26 11.74
C ASP A 115 8.84 -13.06 10.81
N LYS A 116 7.53 -12.81 10.89
CA LYS A 116 6.52 -13.39 9.97
C LYS A 116 6.86 -13.15 8.49
N TYR A 117 7.43 -12.00 8.15
CA TYR A 117 7.77 -11.56 6.80
C TYR A 117 9.28 -11.56 6.52
N SER A 118 10.11 -12.09 7.44
CA SER A 118 11.57 -12.16 7.28
C SER A 118 11.99 -13.00 6.07
N THR A 119 11.29 -14.10 5.83
CA THR A 119 11.58 -15.01 4.70
C THR A 119 10.96 -14.53 3.40
N LYS A 120 11.70 -14.66 2.29
CA LYS A 120 11.20 -14.37 0.93
C LYS A 120 9.91 -15.16 0.63
N LYS A 121 9.84 -16.42 1.08
CA LYS A 121 8.69 -17.31 0.88
C LYS A 121 7.41 -16.75 1.50
N ASN A 122 7.47 -16.31 2.76
CA ASN A 122 6.29 -15.76 3.45
C ASN A 122 5.81 -14.46 2.80
N ARG A 123 6.74 -13.60 2.32
CA ARG A 123 6.38 -12.40 1.56
C ARG A 123 5.69 -12.73 0.25
N MET A 124 6.17 -13.75 -0.48
CA MET A 124 5.54 -14.19 -1.72
C MET A 124 4.15 -14.79 -1.50
N ILE A 125 3.94 -15.51 -0.39
CA ILE A 125 2.62 -16.04 -0.04
C ILE A 125 1.61 -14.91 0.20
N GLU A 126 2.00 -13.90 0.97
CA GLU A 126 1.10 -12.76 1.26
C GLU A 126 0.82 -11.91 0.02
N ARG A 127 1.83 -11.72 -0.83
CA ARG A 127 1.64 -11.13 -2.17
C ARG A 127 0.67 -11.95 -3.01
N GLY A 128 0.84 -13.27 -3.02
CA GLY A 128 -0.02 -14.19 -3.76
C GLY A 128 -1.47 -14.11 -3.31
N LYS A 129 -1.74 -14.04 -2.00
CA LYS A 129 -3.11 -13.88 -1.46
C LYS A 129 -3.74 -12.57 -1.93
N VAL A 130 -3.04 -11.46 -1.80
CA VAL A 130 -3.55 -10.14 -2.20
C VAL A 130 -3.73 -10.06 -3.72
N PHE A 131 -2.78 -10.61 -4.48
CA PHE A 131 -2.86 -10.69 -5.94
C PHE A 131 -4.05 -11.54 -6.41
N PHE A 132 -4.32 -12.66 -5.74
CA PHE A 132 -5.47 -13.50 -6.05
C PHE A 132 -6.79 -12.76 -5.84
N ILE A 133 -6.95 -12.06 -4.70
CA ILE A 133 -8.13 -11.23 -4.41
C ILE A 133 -8.27 -10.11 -5.45
N TYR A 134 -7.16 -9.47 -5.81
CA TYR A 134 -7.11 -8.44 -6.84
C TYR A 134 -7.60 -8.97 -8.20
N CYS A 135 -7.09 -10.12 -8.65
CA CYS A 135 -7.52 -10.74 -9.90
C CYS A 135 -8.99 -11.14 -9.87
N LEU A 136 -9.47 -11.72 -8.76
CA LEU A 136 -10.89 -12.07 -8.61
C LEU A 136 -11.80 -10.85 -8.72
N LEU A 137 -11.52 -9.79 -7.97
CA LEU A 137 -12.33 -8.58 -7.99
C LEU A 137 -12.24 -7.82 -9.31
N GLY A 138 -11.04 -7.76 -9.91
CA GLY A 138 -10.82 -7.13 -11.21
C GLY A 138 -11.54 -7.87 -12.34
N THR A 139 -11.51 -9.21 -12.35
CA THR A 139 -12.23 -10.02 -13.34
C THR A 139 -13.74 -9.94 -13.15
N LEU A 140 -14.24 -10.01 -11.92
CA LEU A 140 -15.68 -9.84 -11.63
C LEU A 140 -16.18 -8.46 -12.08
N GLY A 141 -15.44 -7.39 -11.76
CA GLY A 141 -15.79 -6.04 -12.20
C GLY A 141 -15.72 -5.88 -13.73
N GLY A 142 -14.70 -6.44 -14.38
CA GLY A 142 -14.57 -6.40 -15.84
C GLY A 142 -15.69 -7.17 -16.55
N LEU A 143 -16.02 -8.37 -16.07
CA LEU A 143 -17.11 -9.19 -16.60
C LEU A 143 -18.47 -8.53 -16.38
N GLY A 144 -18.68 -7.89 -15.23
CA GLY A 144 -19.91 -7.14 -14.96
C GLY A 144 -20.12 -5.95 -15.91
N LEU A 145 -19.05 -5.23 -16.27
CA LEU A 145 -19.12 -4.19 -17.30
C LEU A 145 -19.37 -4.76 -18.69
N PHE A 146 -18.68 -5.85 -19.06
CA PHE A 146 -18.83 -6.46 -20.38
C PHE A 146 -20.24 -7.05 -20.60
N SER A 147 -20.80 -7.69 -19.57
CA SER A 147 -22.14 -8.29 -19.62
C SER A 147 -23.28 -7.28 -19.46
N SER A 148 -22.98 -5.99 -19.23
CA SER A 148 -23.99 -4.94 -19.02
C SER A 148 -24.93 -4.75 -20.23
N SER A 149 -24.45 -4.93 -21.46
CA SER A 149 -25.26 -4.86 -22.67
C SER A 149 -26.26 -6.02 -22.76
N LEU A 150 -25.85 -7.21 -22.34
CA LEU A 150 -26.68 -8.41 -22.32
C LEU A 150 -27.73 -8.33 -21.20
N MET A 151 -27.34 -7.77 -20.04
CA MET A 151 -28.26 -7.48 -18.93
C MET A 151 -29.33 -6.45 -19.32
N TYR A 152 -28.96 -5.43 -20.09
CA TYR A 152 -29.90 -4.42 -20.61
C TYR A 152 -30.99 -5.06 -21.46
N SER A 153 -30.60 -5.99 -22.35
CA SER A 153 -31.53 -6.68 -23.23
C SER A 153 -32.47 -7.64 -22.50
N LEU A 154 -32.02 -8.31 -21.42
CA LEU A 154 -32.80 -9.34 -20.73
C LEU A 154 -33.64 -8.81 -19.56
N PHE A 155 -33.10 -7.85 -18.81
CA PHE A 155 -33.65 -7.43 -17.52
C PHE A 155 -33.97 -5.93 -17.44
N GLY A 156 -33.72 -5.18 -18.52
CA GLY A 156 -34.03 -3.76 -18.62
C GLY A 156 -33.02 -2.81 -17.94
N VAL A 157 -33.41 -1.54 -17.86
CA VAL A 157 -32.48 -0.43 -17.54
C VAL A 157 -32.03 -0.44 -16.08
N LEU A 158 -32.93 -0.67 -15.13
CA LEU A 158 -32.64 -0.55 -13.70
C LEU A 158 -31.60 -1.58 -13.23
N THR A 159 -31.75 -2.84 -13.61
CA THR A 159 -30.83 -3.93 -13.28
C THR A 159 -29.44 -3.70 -13.88
N THR A 160 -29.38 -3.14 -15.09
CA THR A 160 -28.13 -2.76 -15.76
C THR A 160 -27.39 -1.68 -15.01
N ILE A 161 -28.08 -0.65 -14.51
CA ILE A 161 -27.46 0.42 -13.72
C ILE A 161 -26.84 -0.14 -12.44
N PHE A 162 -27.57 -1.01 -11.71
CA PHE A 162 -27.02 -1.66 -10.52
C PHE A 162 -25.81 -2.54 -10.82
N ALA A 163 -25.84 -3.29 -11.93
CA ALA A 163 -24.71 -4.11 -12.36
C ALA A 163 -23.46 -3.26 -12.67
N ILE A 164 -23.63 -2.11 -13.34
CA ILE A 164 -22.52 -1.18 -13.64
C ILE A 164 -21.93 -0.61 -12.35
N ILE A 165 -22.78 -0.14 -11.43
CA ILE A 165 -22.32 0.42 -10.14
C ILE A 165 -21.55 -0.64 -9.34
N GLY A 166 -22.09 -1.86 -9.24
CA GLY A 166 -21.42 -2.98 -8.56
C GLY A 166 -20.08 -3.31 -9.21
N SER A 167 -20.01 -3.29 -10.53
CA SER A 167 -18.77 -3.54 -11.28
C SER A 167 -17.70 -2.49 -11.01
N ILE A 168 -18.07 -1.22 -11.01
CA ILE A 168 -17.17 -0.11 -10.67
C ILE A 168 -16.66 -0.25 -9.23
N PHE A 169 -17.55 -0.59 -8.30
CA PHE A 169 -17.18 -0.82 -6.90
C PHE A 169 -16.15 -1.96 -6.75
N CYS A 170 -16.35 -3.08 -7.45
CA CYS A 170 -15.38 -4.18 -7.48
C CYS A 170 -14.02 -3.76 -8.04
N ILE A 171 -13.99 -2.94 -9.10
CA ILE A 171 -12.76 -2.40 -9.68
C ILE A 171 -12.05 -1.49 -8.67
N ILE A 172 -12.78 -0.60 -7.97
CA ILE A 172 -12.20 0.27 -6.94
C ILE A 172 -11.57 -0.57 -5.82
N LEU A 173 -12.25 -1.62 -5.35
CA LEU A 173 -11.70 -2.53 -4.36
C LEU A 173 -10.47 -3.27 -4.88
N ALA A 174 -10.47 -3.71 -6.13
CA ALA A 174 -9.30 -4.32 -6.76
C ALA A 174 -8.10 -3.35 -6.72
N LEU A 175 -8.29 -2.08 -7.08
CA LEU A 175 -7.24 -1.05 -7.00
C LEU A 175 -6.75 -0.82 -5.57
N PHE A 176 -7.63 -0.92 -4.56
CA PHE A 176 -7.23 -0.85 -3.16
C PHE A 176 -6.30 -1.99 -2.76
N PHE A 177 -6.62 -3.24 -3.13
CA PHE A 177 -5.76 -4.39 -2.86
C PHE A 177 -4.43 -4.33 -3.61
N LEU A 178 -4.44 -3.77 -4.82
CA LEU A 178 -3.23 -3.52 -5.59
C LEU A 178 -2.27 -2.58 -4.84
N ARG A 179 -2.80 -1.54 -4.20
CA ARG A 179 -2.02 -0.62 -3.37
C ARG A 179 -1.49 -1.28 -2.10
N GLU A 180 -2.23 -2.22 -1.50
CA GLU A 180 -1.71 -3.00 -0.37
C GLU A 180 -0.54 -3.91 -0.79
N MET A 181 -0.59 -4.46 -2.01
CA MET A 181 0.51 -5.27 -2.55
C MET A 181 1.81 -4.46 -2.67
N THR A 182 1.75 -3.21 -3.13
CA THR A 182 2.95 -2.37 -3.28
C THR A 182 3.59 -2.00 -1.93
N LYS A 183 2.81 -1.92 -0.85
CA LYS A 183 3.36 -1.66 0.50
C LYS A 183 4.35 -2.72 0.97
N VAL A 184 4.20 -3.97 0.52
CA VAL A 184 5.15 -5.05 0.84
C VAL A 184 6.49 -4.83 0.13
N ASP A 185 6.47 -4.34 -1.11
CA ASP A 185 7.69 -4.00 -1.86
C ASP A 185 8.36 -2.75 -1.25
N ASP A 186 7.55 -1.74 -0.90
CA ASP A 186 8.04 -0.51 -0.26
C ASP A 186 8.66 -0.80 1.11
N ALA A 187 8.10 -1.74 1.87
CA ALA A 187 8.66 -2.15 3.16
C ALA A 187 10.04 -2.79 3.01
N VAL A 188 10.24 -3.64 2.01
CA VAL A 188 11.55 -4.25 1.73
C VAL A 188 12.55 -3.19 1.28
N ARG A 189 12.13 -2.26 0.42
CA ARG A 189 12.98 -1.13 0.00
C ARG A 189 13.38 -0.26 1.18
N LEU A 190 12.44 0.08 2.06
CA LEU A 190 12.71 0.90 3.25
C LEU A 190 13.77 0.28 4.17
N VAL A 191 13.69 -1.04 4.38
CA VAL A 191 14.66 -1.78 5.19
C VAL A 191 16.04 -1.79 4.52
N ASN A 192 16.10 -1.97 3.19
CA ASN A 192 17.36 -1.92 2.47
C ASN A 192 17.97 -0.51 2.46
N ASP A 193 17.16 0.53 2.19
CA ASP A 193 17.61 1.93 2.17
C ASP A 193 18.13 2.38 3.54
N ASN A 194 17.52 1.89 4.62
CA ASN A 194 17.97 2.12 6.00
C ASN A 194 19.40 1.61 6.22
N ILE A 195 19.72 0.39 5.77
CA ILE A 195 21.07 -0.20 5.93
C ILE A 195 22.15 0.65 5.25
N TYR A 196 21.83 1.30 4.13
CA TYR A 196 22.79 2.15 3.39
C TYR A 196 22.84 3.60 3.87
N SER A 197 21.83 4.08 4.61
CA SER A 197 21.82 5.46 5.12
C SER A 197 22.60 5.64 6.43
N PHE A 198 22.99 4.54 7.09
CA PHE A 198 23.66 4.54 8.40
C PHE A 198 25.08 3.98 8.40
N ASN A 199 25.57 3.48 7.27
CA ASN A 199 26.97 3.14 7.02
C ASN A 199 27.65 4.26 6.24
#